data_AF-I1NXX1-F1
#
_entry.id   AF-I1NXX1-F1
#
_cell.length_a   1.000
_cell.length_b   1.000
_cell.length_c   1.000
_cell.angle_alpha   90.00
_cell.angle_beta   90.00
_cell.angle_gamma   90.00
#
_symmetry.space_group_name_H-M   'P 1'
#
loop_
_entity.id
_entity.type
_entity.pdbx_description
1 polymer ?
#
loop_
_entity_poly.entity_id
_entity_poly.type
_entity_poly.pdbx_seq_one_letter_code
_entity_poly.pdbx_strand_id
1 'polypeptide(L)'
;MSIFEYNGSAVVAMVGKNCFAIASDRRLGVQLQTVATDFQRVFKIHDKLYIGLSGLATDAQTLYQRLVFRHKLYQLREERDMKPQAFASLVSALLYEKRFGPYFCQPVIAGLGDNDEPFICTMDCIGAKELAKDFVVSGTASESLYGACESMYKPSMEPEELFETISQALQASVDRDCLSGWGGYVLLVTPTEVQERVIKGRMD
;
A
#
# COMPACT_ATOMS: atom_id res chain seq x y z
N MET A 1 15.60 7.83 -15.71
CA MET A 1 15.12 7.36 -14.40
C MET A 1 14.13 8.39 -13.90
N SER A 2 12.88 7.99 -13.77
CA SER A 2 11.78 8.82 -13.26
C SER A 2 12.00 9.17 -11.79
N ILE A 3 11.43 10.27 -11.30
CA ILE A 3 11.48 10.62 -9.86
C ILE A 3 10.83 9.50 -9.02
N PHE A 4 9.78 8.87 -9.55
CA PHE A 4 9.10 7.74 -8.90
C PHE A 4 9.98 6.48 -8.75
N GLU A 5 11.02 6.35 -9.58
CA GLU A 5 11.96 5.22 -9.56
C GLU A 5 13.15 5.47 -8.63
N TYR A 6 13.36 6.73 -8.19
CA TYR A 6 14.60 7.13 -7.53
C TYR A 6 14.93 6.30 -6.28
N ASN A 7 13.92 5.94 -5.49
CA ASN A 7 14.11 5.07 -4.32
C ASN A 7 13.71 3.61 -4.55
N GLY A 8 12.99 3.35 -5.66
CA GLY A 8 12.29 2.10 -5.89
C GLY A 8 11.17 1.83 -4.89
N SER A 9 10.20 0.99 -5.25
CA SER A 9 9.15 0.53 -4.33
C SER A 9 8.30 -0.54 -4.98
N ALA A 10 7.73 -1.45 -4.18
CA ALA A 10 6.64 -2.30 -4.60
C ALA A 10 5.59 -2.33 -3.49
N VAL A 11 4.34 -2.02 -3.82
CA VAL A 11 3.21 -2.04 -2.90
C VAL A 11 2.03 -2.70 -3.59
N VAL A 12 1.34 -3.61 -2.90
CA VAL A 12 0.14 -4.29 -3.39
C VAL A 12 -0.87 -4.41 -2.27
N ALA A 13 -2.15 -4.26 -2.59
CA ALA A 13 -3.25 -4.63 -1.70
C ALA A 13 -4.23 -5.56 -2.43
N MET A 14 -4.78 -6.54 -1.72
CA MET A 14 -5.72 -7.52 -2.23
C MET A 14 -6.92 -7.67 -1.29
N VAL A 15 -8.09 -7.90 -1.89
CA VAL A 15 -9.34 -8.15 -1.17
C VAL A 15 -9.54 -9.66 -1.00
N GLY A 16 -9.89 -10.08 0.22
CA GLY A 16 -10.38 -11.42 0.49
C GLY A 16 -11.82 -11.40 1.00
N LYS A 17 -12.27 -12.52 1.56
CA LYS A 17 -13.58 -12.62 2.20
C LYS A 17 -13.54 -11.97 3.58
N ASN A 18 -14.23 -10.84 3.73
CA ASN A 18 -14.27 -10.04 4.96
C ASN A 18 -12.88 -9.68 5.53
N CYS A 19 -11.87 -9.66 4.67
CA CYS A 19 -10.50 -9.36 5.04
C CYS A 19 -9.80 -8.67 3.87
N PHE A 20 -8.68 -8.01 4.16
CA PHE A 20 -7.79 -7.52 3.13
C PHE A 20 -6.35 -7.79 3.54
N ALA A 21 -5.46 -7.84 2.56
CA ALA A 21 -4.03 -7.86 2.78
C ALA A 21 -3.38 -6.68 2.07
N ILE A 22 -2.36 -6.10 2.67
CA ILE A 22 -1.49 -5.10 2.06
C ILE A 22 -0.04 -5.50 2.29
N ALA A 23 0.77 -5.39 1.24
CA ALA A 23 2.13 -5.82 1.24
C ALA A 23 3.06 -4.79 0.60
N SER A 24 4.30 -4.76 1.06
CA SER A 24 5.35 -4.00 0.41
C SER A 24 6.69 -4.70 0.44
N ASP A 25 7.59 -4.27 -0.46
CA ASP A 25 9.01 -4.54 -0.31
C ASP A 25 9.62 -3.76 0.87
N ARG A 26 10.90 -4.03 1.16
CA ARG A 26 11.61 -3.43 2.31
C ARG A 26 12.85 -2.64 1.90
N ARG A 27 13.16 -2.58 0.60
CA ARG A 27 14.32 -1.86 0.07
C ARG A 27 14.11 -0.36 0.19
N LEU A 28 15.13 0.35 0.63
CA LEU A 28 15.31 1.78 0.37
C LEU A 28 16.59 1.97 -0.43
N GLY A 29 16.46 2.40 -1.68
CA GLY A 29 17.58 2.74 -2.54
C GLY A 29 17.81 4.23 -2.67
N VAL A 30 19.03 4.59 -3.06
CA VAL A 30 19.32 5.82 -3.79
C VAL A 30 19.78 5.35 -5.17
N GLN A 31 18.84 5.37 -6.12
CA GLN A 31 18.98 4.69 -7.41
C GLN A 31 19.34 3.21 -7.20
N LEU A 32 20.43 2.74 -7.79
CA LEU A 32 20.89 1.35 -7.69
C LEU A 32 21.59 1.04 -6.36
N GLN A 33 22.00 2.04 -5.59
CA GLN A 33 22.64 1.81 -4.29
C GLN A 33 21.58 1.55 -3.21
N THR A 34 21.54 0.34 -2.67
CA THR A 34 20.69 0.03 -1.50
C THR A 34 21.28 0.68 -0.25
N VAL A 35 20.45 1.44 0.48
CA VAL A 35 20.79 2.12 1.74
C VAL A 35 20.26 1.34 2.94
N ALA A 36 19.03 0.83 2.85
CA ALA A 36 18.39 0.07 3.92
C ALA A 36 17.54 -1.08 3.37
N THR A 37 17.33 -2.10 4.19
CA THR A 37 16.60 -3.33 3.86
C THR A 37 15.42 -3.58 4.80
N ASP A 38 15.03 -2.55 5.55
CA ASP A 38 13.99 -2.58 6.57
C ASP A 38 13.06 -1.35 6.49
N PHE A 39 13.02 -0.69 5.33
CA PHE A 39 12.22 0.51 5.14
C PHE A 39 10.72 0.19 5.09
N GLN A 40 9.96 0.80 6.00
CA GLN A 40 8.52 0.63 6.09
C GLN A 40 7.80 1.49 5.06
N ARG A 41 6.92 0.88 4.26
CA ARG A 41 6.06 1.58 3.27
C ARG A 41 4.57 1.47 3.58
N VAL A 42 4.18 0.48 4.38
CA VAL A 42 2.82 0.28 4.86
C VAL A 42 2.69 0.90 6.24
N PHE A 43 1.75 1.82 6.38
CA PHE A 43 1.53 2.57 7.61
C PHE A 43 0.11 2.42 8.12
N LYS A 44 -0.03 2.33 9.44
CA LYS A 44 -1.32 2.28 10.13
C LYS A 44 -1.91 3.68 10.29
N ILE A 45 -3.18 3.85 9.93
CA ILE A 45 -3.97 5.04 10.23
C ILE A 45 -4.79 4.80 11.50
N HIS A 46 -5.53 3.69 11.53
CA HIS A 46 -6.18 3.12 12.72
C HIS A 46 -6.32 1.59 12.54
N ASP A 47 -6.94 0.88 13.49
CA ASP A 47 -6.91 -0.61 13.55
C ASP A 47 -7.41 -1.32 12.29
N LYS A 48 -8.34 -0.70 11.55
CA LYS A 48 -8.99 -1.25 10.36
C LYS A 48 -8.61 -0.52 9.06
N LEU A 49 -7.62 0.37 9.07
CA LEU A 49 -7.27 1.18 7.91
C LEU A 49 -5.77 1.45 7.83
N TYR A 50 -5.20 1.10 6.68
CA TYR A 50 -3.78 1.19 6.39
C TYR A 50 -3.56 1.87 5.04
N ILE A 51 -2.38 2.45 4.89
CA ILE A 51 -1.93 3.10 3.67
C ILE A 51 -0.52 2.63 3.32
N GLY A 52 -0.34 2.13 2.11
CA GLY A 52 0.93 1.92 1.47
C GLY A 52 1.33 3.17 0.67
N LEU A 53 2.56 3.63 0.81
CA LEU A 53 3.09 4.78 0.07
C LEU A 53 4.30 4.36 -0.77
N SER A 54 4.10 4.31 -2.08
CA SER A 54 5.15 4.07 -3.08
C SER A 54 5.72 5.38 -3.62
N GLY A 55 6.81 5.31 -4.40
CA GLY A 55 7.46 6.46 -5.02
C GLY A 55 8.60 7.05 -4.18
N LEU A 56 8.71 8.38 -4.17
CA LEU A 56 9.80 9.11 -3.51
C LEU A 56 9.68 9.00 -1.98
N ALA A 57 10.74 8.52 -1.33
CA ALA A 57 10.74 8.23 0.11
C ALA A 57 10.47 9.48 0.97
N THR A 58 10.98 10.64 0.56
CA THR A 58 10.75 11.93 1.24
C THR A 58 9.27 12.28 1.28
N ASP A 59 8.58 12.11 0.15
CA ASP A 59 7.16 12.43 0.04
C ASP A 59 6.32 11.39 0.76
N ALA A 60 6.71 10.11 0.75
CA ALA A 60 6.02 9.05 1.48
C ALA A 60 5.99 9.37 2.99
N GLN A 61 7.13 9.72 3.59
CA GLN A 61 7.19 10.11 5.00
C GLN A 61 6.38 11.38 5.29
N THR A 62 6.49 12.39 4.42
CA THR A 62 5.79 13.67 4.58
C THR A 62 4.27 13.50 4.48
N LEU A 63 3.79 12.73 3.50
CA LEU A 63 2.38 12.43 3.31
C LEU A 63 1.82 11.65 4.49
N TYR A 64 2.52 10.62 4.95
CA TYR A 64 2.09 9.85 6.12
C TYR A 64 1.86 10.75 7.35
N GLN A 65 2.84 11.59 7.68
CA GLN A 65 2.73 12.51 8.82
C GLN A 65 1.54 13.48 8.68
N ARG A 66 1.34 14.04 7.48
CA ARG A 66 0.22 14.95 7.19
C ARG A 66 -1.14 14.24 7.27
N LEU A 67 -1.23 13.01 6.76
CA LEU A 67 -2.47 12.22 6.77
C LEU A 67 -2.86 11.80 8.18
N VAL A 68 -1.90 11.33 8.99
CA VAL A 68 -2.13 11.02 10.41
C VAL A 68 -2.59 12.26 11.17
N PHE A 69 -1.97 13.41 10.93
CA PHE A 69 -2.39 14.67 11.55
C PHE A 69 -3.84 15.02 11.21
N ARG A 70 -4.21 14.98 9.92
CA ARG A 70 -5.60 15.27 9.50
C ARG A 70 -6.60 14.24 10.03
N HIS A 71 -6.22 12.96 10.07
CA HIS A 71 -7.05 11.90 10.65
C HIS A 71 -7.30 12.11 12.14
N LYS A 72 -6.26 12.39 12.94
CA LYS A 72 -6.39 12.65 14.38
C LYS A 72 -7.26 13.87 14.68
N LEU A 73 -7.12 14.95 13.90
CA LEU A 73 -7.99 16.12 14.04
C LEU A 73 -9.46 15.81 13.74
N TYR A 74 -9.72 14.96 12.74
CA TYR A 74 -11.07 14.49 12.45
C TYR A 74 -11.61 13.64 13.58
N GLN A 75 -10.82 12.69 14.09
CA GLN A 75 -11.21 11.80 15.18
C GLN A 75 -11.62 12.59 16.44
N LEU A 76 -10.87 13.65 16.77
CA LEU A 76 -11.20 14.54 17.90
C LEU A 76 -12.48 15.37 17.67
N ARG A 77 -12.81 15.70 16.42
CA ARG A 77 -13.98 16.52 16.09
C ARG A 77 -15.26 15.70 15.98
N GLU A 78 -15.16 14.52 15.38
CA GLU A 78 -16.29 13.67 15.01
C GLU A 78 -16.48 12.51 15.99
N GLU A 79 -15.58 12.35 16.96
CA GLU A 79 -15.58 11.31 17.99
C GLU A 79 -15.65 9.88 17.42
N ARG A 80 -15.10 9.68 16.21
CA ARG A 80 -15.07 8.41 15.50
C ARG A 80 -13.91 8.33 14.52
N ASP A 81 -13.52 7.11 14.18
CA ASP A 81 -12.53 6.86 13.13
C ASP A 81 -13.12 7.15 11.74
N MET A 82 -12.25 7.62 10.83
CA MET A 82 -12.62 7.82 9.43
C MET A 82 -12.92 6.50 8.73
N LYS A 83 -14.02 6.45 7.99
CA LYS A 83 -14.29 5.33 7.08
C LYS A 83 -13.26 5.30 5.94
N PRO A 84 -12.89 4.12 5.39
CA PRO A 84 -11.92 4.01 4.30
C PRO A 84 -12.23 4.90 3.09
N GLN A 85 -13.51 5.01 2.71
CA GLN A 85 -13.98 5.85 1.59
C GLN A 85 -13.78 7.35 1.86
N ALA A 86 -14.00 7.78 3.11
CA ALA A 86 -13.79 9.16 3.53
C ALA A 86 -12.30 9.48 3.57
N PHE A 87 -11.48 8.56 4.07
CA PHE A 87 -10.02 8.69 4.08
C PHE A 87 -9.46 8.73 2.65
N ALA A 88 -9.93 7.89 1.73
CA ALA A 88 -9.55 7.98 0.32
C ALA A 88 -9.90 9.36 -0.28
N SER A 89 -11.05 9.93 0.07
CA SER A 89 -11.39 11.28 -0.41
C SER A 89 -10.51 12.38 0.20
N LEU A 90 -10.10 12.23 1.46
CA LEU A 90 -9.12 13.09 2.11
C LEU A 90 -7.76 13.06 1.40
N VAL A 91 -7.26 11.86 1.08
CA VAL A 91 -5.97 11.66 0.41
C VAL A 91 -6.02 12.28 -1.00
N SER A 92 -7.12 12.06 -1.73
CA SER A 92 -7.34 12.63 -3.07
C SER A 92 -7.26 14.16 -3.02
N ALA A 93 -8.00 14.78 -2.09
CA ALA A 93 -8.01 16.22 -1.92
C ALA A 93 -6.61 16.76 -1.55
N LEU A 94 -5.90 16.08 -0.64
CA LEU A 94 -4.56 16.49 -0.20
C LEU A 94 -3.55 16.46 -1.34
N LEU A 95 -3.59 15.43 -2.20
CA LEU A 95 -2.73 15.35 -3.38
C LEU A 95 -3.10 16.44 -4.40
N TYR A 96 -4.39 16.66 -4.63
CA TYR A 96 -4.87 17.64 -5.59
C TYR A 96 -4.62 19.10 -5.14
N GLU A 97 -4.56 19.39 -3.84
CA GLU A 97 -4.09 20.67 -3.29
C GLU A 97 -2.71 21.08 -3.85
N LYS A 98 -1.91 20.08 -4.27
CA LYS A 98 -0.58 20.24 -4.84
C LYS A 98 -0.51 19.90 -6.33
N ARG A 99 -1.58 20.13 -7.08
CA ARG A 99 -1.69 19.79 -8.53
C ARG A 99 -0.52 20.24 -9.41
N PHE A 100 0.06 21.43 -9.17
CA PHE A 100 1.17 21.98 -9.99
C PHE A 100 2.56 21.75 -9.40
N GLY A 101 2.65 21.08 -8.26
CA GLY A 101 3.89 20.67 -7.61
C GLY A 101 3.59 19.44 -6.76
N PRO A 102 3.30 18.29 -7.40
CA PRO A 102 2.71 17.14 -6.73
C PRO A 102 3.68 16.48 -5.77
N TYR A 103 3.13 15.70 -4.85
CA TYR A 103 3.92 14.71 -4.13
C TYR A 103 4.20 13.53 -5.07
N PHE A 104 5.45 13.11 -5.18
CA PHE A 104 5.88 11.99 -6.02
C PHE A 104 5.60 10.64 -5.35
N CYS A 105 4.35 10.43 -4.94
CA CYS A 105 3.87 9.19 -4.35
C CYS A 105 2.60 8.72 -5.03
N GLN A 106 2.40 7.41 -5.02
CA GLN A 106 1.16 6.77 -5.47
C GLN A 106 0.62 5.95 -4.30
N PRO A 107 -0.36 6.48 -3.54
CA PRO A 107 -0.89 5.80 -2.38
C PRO A 107 -1.73 4.57 -2.74
N VAL A 108 -1.61 3.53 -1.92
CA VAL A 108 -2.49 2.36 -1.90
C VAL A 108 -3.18 2.32 -0.54
N ILE A 109 -4.50 2.44 -0.52
CA ILE A 109 -5.31 2.42 0.69
C ILE A 109 -6.00 1.07 0.78
N ALA A 110 -5.96 0.47 1.98
CA ALA A 110 -6.66 -0.77 2.26
C ALA A 110 -7.29 -0.69 3.65
N GLY A 111 -8.58 -1.03 3.77
CA GLY A 111 -9.30 -0.96 5.04
C GLY A 111 -10.58 -1.78 5.04
N LEU A 112 -11.15 -1.98 6.24
CA LEU A 112 -12.49 -2.54 6.42
C LEU A 112 -13.47 -1.39 6.69
N GLY A 113 -14.54 -1.33 5.89
CA GLY A 113 -15.62 -0.37 6.01
C GLY A 113 -16.70 -0.81 7.00
N ASP A 114 -17.92 -0.30 6.81
CA ASP A 114 -19.08 -0.75 7.57
C ASP A 114 -19.36 -2.23 7.26
N ASN A 115 -19.86 -2.98 8.25
CA ASN A 115 -20.11 -4.43 8.15
C ASN A 115 -18.87 -5.25 7.74
N ASP A 116 -17.68 -4.74 8.01
CA ASP A 116 -16.40 -5.37 7.65
C ASP A 116 -16.23 -5.62 6.14
N GLU A 117 -16.87 -4.79 5.30
CA GLU A 117 -16.68 -4.84 3.85
C GLU A 117 -15.28 -4.32 3.50
N PRO A 118 -14.44 -5.12 2.82
CA PRO A 118 -13.10 -4.69 2.45
C PRO A 118 -13.16 -3.62 1.36
N PHE A 119 -12.34 -2.60 1.54
CA PHE A 119 -12.20 -1.47 0.64
C PHE A 119 -10.73 -1.28 0.29
N ILE A 120 -10.43 -1.28 -1.01
CA ILE A 120 -9.12 -0.93 -1.54
C ILE A 120 -9.25 0.21 -2.55
N CYS A 121 -8.23 1.07 -2.59
CA CYS A 121 -8.17 2.19 -3.52
C CYS A 121 -6.71 2.54 -3.80
N THR A 122 -6.36 2.74 -5.06
CA THR A 122 -5.07 3.33 -5.45
C THR A 122 -5.30 4.70 -6.05
N MET A 123 -4.24 5.50 -6.11
CA MET A 123 -4.29 6.85 -6.65
C MET A 123 -3.02 7.20 -7.39
N ASP A 124 -3.15 8.05 -8.40
CA ASP A 124 -2.01 8.73 -8.97
C ASP A 124 -1.47 9.84 -8.05
N CYS A 125 -0.35 10.45 -8.44
CA CYS A 125 0.31 11.52 -7.68
C CYS A 125 -0.48 12.83 -7.56
N ILE A 126 -1.59 12.98 -8.29
CA ILE A 126 -2.46 14.16 -8.24
C ILE A 126 -3.83 13.84 -7.62
N GLY A 127 -4.04 12.62 -7.13
CA GLY A 127 -5.23 12.22 -6.39
C GLY A 127 -6.38 11.69 -7.24
N ALA A 128 -6.14 11.28 -8.48
CA ALA A 128 -7.12 10.54 -9.26
C ALA A 128 -7.36 9.17 -8.61
N LYS A 129 -8.61 8.91 -8.20
CA LYS A 129 -8.99 7.69 -7.49
C LYS A 129 -9.25 6.55 -8.48
N GLU A 130 -8.68 5.40 -8.18
CA GLU A 130 -9.04 4.14 -8.80
C GLU A 130 -9.55 3.18 -7.72
N LEU A 131 -10.76 2.66 -7.94
CA LEU A 131 -11.45 1.74 -7.05
C LEU A 131 -11.45 0.37 -7.71
N ALA A 132 -10.99 -0.63 -6.98
CA ALA A 132 -10.94 -2.02 -7.43
C ALA A 132 -11.65 -2.93 -6.42
N LYS A 133 -12.08 -4.11 -6.89
CA LYS A 133 -12.75 -5.13 -6.05
C LYS A 133 -11.90 -6.38 -5.82
N ASP A 134 -10.72 -6.40 -6.43
CA ASP A 134 -9.79 -7.51 -6.51
C ASP A 134 -8.47 -7.12 -5.87
N PHE A 135 -7.66 -6.33 -6.56
CA PHE A 135 -6.37 -5.90 -6.09
C PHE A 135 -5.97 -4.55 -6.69
N VAL A 136 -5.02 -3.88 -6.03
CA VAL A 136 -4.39 -2.66 -6.54
C VAL A 136 -2.89 -2.75 -6.29
N VAL A 137 -2.11 -2.18 -7.20
CA VAL A 137 -0.64 -2.22 -7.16
C VAL A 137 -0.06 -0.83 -7.37
N SER A 138 1.15 -0.63 -6.89
CA SER A 138 1.87 0.63 -7.06
C SER A 138 3.38 0.45 -6.87
N GLY A 139 4.16 1.35 -7.48
CA GLY A 139 5.63 1.34 -7.42
C GLY A 139 6.30 0.88 -8.71
N THR A 140 7.60 0.63 -8.64
CA THR A 140 8.46 0.27 -9.79
C THR A 140 8.20 -1.14 -10.31
N ALA A 141 7.76 -2.06 -9.46
CA ALA A 141 7.42 -3.43 -9.85
C ALA A 141 5.96 -3.61 -10.32
N SER A 142 5.23 -2.52 -10.61
CA SER A 142 3.78 -2.57 -10.86
C SER A 142 3.40 -3.48 -12.03
N GLU A 143 4.12 -3.46 -13.15
CA GLU A 143 3.81 -4.32 -14.31
C GLU A 143 3.94 -5.81 -13.97
N SER A 144 4.99 -6.18 -13.23
CA SER A 144 5.19 -7.56 -12.79
C SER A 144 4.13 -7.97 -11.74
N LEU A 145 3.79 -7.04 -10.83
CA LEU A 145 2.72 -7.25 -9.85
C LEU A 145 1.38 -7.48 -10.54
N TYR A 146 1.01 -6.69 -11.55
CA TYR A 146 -0.22 -6.94 -12.32
C TYR A 146 -0.23 -8.36 -12.90
N GLY A 147 0.84 -8.78 -13.59
CA GLY A 147 0.90 -10.13 -14.16
C GLY A 147 0.78 -11.26 -13.12
N ALA A 148 1.43 -11.09 -11.97
CA ALA A 148 1.37 -12.06 -10.87
C ALA A 148 0.00 -12.09 -10.20
N CYS A 149 -0.58 -10.92 -9.91
CA CYS A 149 -1.89 -10.79 -9.26
C CYS A 149 -3.01 -11.34 -10.15
N GLU A 150 -3.04 -10.99 -11.44
CA GLU A 150 -4.02 -11.50 -12.41
C GLU A 150 -4.01 -13.03 -12.51
N SER A 151 -2.84 -13.64 -12.38
CA SER A 151 -2.69 -15.10 -12.49
C SER A 151 -3.11 -15.85 -11.23
N MET A 152 -2.92 -15.25 -10.06
CA MET A 152 -3.08 -15.94 -8.77
C MET A 152 -4.34 -15.55 -7.99
N TYR A 153 -4.86 -14.33 -8.20
CA TYR A 153 -6.02 -13.82 -7.48
C TYR A 153 -7.27 -14.66 -7.77
N LYS A 154 -8.08 -14.88 -6.73
CA LYS A 154 -9.43 -15.43 -6.85
C LYS A 154 -10.38 -14.65 -5.95
N PRO A 155 -11.63 -14.46 -6.38
CA PRO A 155 -12.65 -13.85 -5.53
C PRO A 155 -12.87 -14.64 -4.24
N SER A 156 -13.11 -13.94 -3.14
CA SER A 156 -13.55 -14.51 -1.85
C SER A 156 -12.57 -15.51 -1.20
N MET A 157 -11.27 -15.29 -1.36
CA MET A 157 -10.23 -16.06 -0.65
C MET A 157 -10.37 -15.93 0.87
N GLU A 158 -10.17 -17.03 1.58
CA GLU A 158 -10.05 -17.03 3.04
C GLU A 158 -8.72 -16.39 3.47
N PRO A 159 -8.58 -15.89 4.72
CA PRO A 159 -7.43 -15.08 5.16
C PRO A 159 -6.05 -15.71 4.90
N GLU A 160 -5.89 -17.02 5.15
CA GLU A 160 -4.64 -17.74 4.89
C GLU A 160 -4.35 -17.89 3.40
N GLU A 161 -5.37 -18.16 2.57
CA GLU A 161 -5.21 -18.24 1.10
C GLU A 161 -4.82 -16.87 0.53
N LEU A 162 -5.44 -15.80 1.04
CA LEU A 162 -5.12 -14.43 0.66
C LEU A 162 -3.67 -14.08 1.03
N PHE A 163 -3.24 -14.46 2.24
CA PHE A 163 -1.87 -14.25 2.70
C PHE A 163 -0.86 -14.95 1.79
N GLU A 164 -1.07 -16.23 1.45
CA GLU A 164 -0.17 -16.94 0.55
C GLU A 164 -0.15 -16.31 -0.85
N THR A 165 -1.33 -15.93 -1.36
CA THR A 165 -1.47 -15.32 -2.69
C THR A 165 -0.71 -14.01 -2.81
N ILE A 166 -0.91 -13.07 -1.86
CA ILE A 166 -0.22 -11.78 -1.89
C ILE A 166 1.28 -11.93 -1.66
N SER A 167 1.69 -12.91 -0.84
CA SER A 167 3.09 -13.23 -0.57
C SER A 167 3.82 -13.70 -1.82
N GLN A 168 3.23 -14.66 -2.54
CA GLN A 168 3.78 -15.18 -3.80
C GLN A 168 3.76 -14.12 -4.90
N ALA A 169 2.69 -13.32 -4.99
CA ALA A 169 2.59 -12.22 -5.94
C ALA A 169 3.69 -11.18 -5.72
N LEU A 170 3.93 -10.77 -4.48
CA LEU A 170 5.00 -9.83 -4.15
C LEU A 170 6.37 -10.43 -4.51
N GLN A 171 6.71 -11.61 -4.01
CA GLN A 171 8.01 -12.24 -4.24
C GLN A 171 8.33 -12.43 -5.72
N ALA A 172 7.40 -13.01 -6.49
CA ALA A 172 7.60 -13.25 -7.92
C ALA A 172 7.81 -11.95 -8.71
N SER A 173 7.24 -10.84 -8.23
CA SER A 173 7.32 -9.55 -8.89
C SER A 173 8.59 -8.78 -8.53
N VAL A 174 8.96 -8.74 -7.24
CA VAL A 174 10.17 -8.03 -6.81
C VAL A 174 11.44 -8.70 -7.32
N ASP A 175 11.43 -10.03 -7.51
CA ASP A 175 12.56 -10.77 -8.10
C ASP A 175 12.81 -10.41 -9.59
N ARG A 176 11.90 -9.65 -10.21
CA ARG A 176 12.02 -9.15 -11.59
C ARG A 176 12.31 -7.65 -11.67
N ASP A 177 12.37 -6.94 -10.55
CA ASP A 177 12.63 -5.50 -10.49
C ASP A 177 13.92 -5.22 -9.70
N CYS A 178 14.87 -4.51 -10.29
CA CYS A 178 16.14 -4.20 -9.64
C CYS A 178 16.05 -3.07 -8.60
N LEU A 179 14.89 -2.41 -8.49
CA LEU A 179 14.67 -1.29 -7.59
C LEU A 179 13.82 -1.65 -6.37
N SER A 180 13.26 -2.85 -6.28
CA SER A 180 12.49 -3.33 -5.12
C SER A 180 13.02 -4.67 -4.62
N GLY A 181 12.55 -5.10 -3.44
CA GLY A 181 12.86 -6.42 -2.87
C GLY A 181 13.40 -6.36 -1.44
N TRP A 182 14.45 -7.14 -1.18
CA TRP A 182 15.04 -7.32 0.16
C TRP A 182 14.05 -7.89 1.18
N GLY A 183 13.28 -8.88 0.73
CA GLY A 183 12.15 -9.46 1.45
C GLY A 183 10.84 -8.69 1.25
N GLY A 184 9.81 -9.14 1.97
CA GLY A 184 8.49 -8.54 1.94
C GLY A 184 7.97 -8.29 3.35
N TYR A 185 7.10 -7.31 3.50
CA TYR A 185 6.29 -7.11 4.69
C TYR A 185 4.83 -7.24 4.27
N VAL A 186 4.09 -8.13 4.92
CA VAL A 186 2.67 -8.37 4.66
C VAL A 186 1.88 -8.16 5.92
N LEU A 187 0.81 -7.39 5.78
CA LEU A 187 -0.20 -7.16 6.80
C LEU A 187 -1.51 -7.77 6.29
N LEU A 188 -2.06 -8.70 7.06
CA LEU A 188 -3.38 -9.28 6.84
C LEU A 188 -4.31 -8.77 7.94
N VAL A 189 -5.46 -8.23 7.55
CA VAL A 189 -6.42 -7.63 8.47
C VAL A 189 -7.78 -8.31 8.30
N THR A 190 -8.29 -8.85 9.39
CA THR A 190 -9.64 -9.41 9.51
C THR A 190 -10.46 -8.55 10.48
N PRO A 191 -11.77 -8.82 10.68
CA PRO A 191 -12.59 -8.06 11.60
C PRO A 191 -12.11 -8.16 13.06
N THR A 192 -11.45 -9.26 13.39
CA THR A 192 -11.08 -9.65 14.75
C THR A 192 -9.59 -9.49 15.06
N GLU A 193 -8.72 -9.60 14.05
CA GLU A 193 -7.28 -9.61 14.27
C GLU A 193 -6.49 -8.98 13.12
N VAL A 194 -5.26 -8.58 13.45
CA VAL A 194 -4.26 -8.06 12.53
C VAL A 194 -3.04 -8.98 12.63
N GLN A 195 -2.65 -9.58 11.50
CA GLN A 195 -1.46 -10.42 11.41
C GLN A 195 -0.38 -9.72 10.59
N GLU A 196 0.79 -9.56 11.19
CA GLU A 196 1.98 -8.99 10.56
C GLU A 196 3.01 -10.09 10.31
N ARG A 197 3.49 -10.21 9.08
CA ARG A 197 4.49 -11.21 8.71
C ARG A 197 5.55 -10.61 7.80
N VAL A 198 6.82 -10.83 8.17
CA VAL A 198 7.96 -10.54 7.31
C VAL A 198 8.28 -11.78 6.50
N ILE A 199 8.29 -11.64 5.18
CA ILE A 199 8.58 -12.71 4.24
C ILE A 199 10.05 -12.69 3.90
N LYS A 200 10.68 -13.85 4.00
CA LYS A 200 12.04 -14.07 3.50
C LYS A 200 12.03 -14.04 1.97
N GLY A 201 12.70 -13.06 1.37
CA GLY A 201 12.91 -12.95 -0.07
C GLY A 201 14.38 -13.07 -0.43
N ARG A 202 14.71 -12.79 -1.70
CA ARG A 202 16.08 -12.64 -2.14
C ARG A 202 16.69 -11.36 -1.56
N MET A 203 18.02 -11.35 -1.47
CA MET A 203 18.84 -10.29 -0.89
C MET A 203 19.90 -9.85 -1.92
N ASP A 204 19.46 -9.64 -3.15
CA ASP A 204 20.24 -9.22 -4.32
C ASP A 204 19.75 -7.88 -4.92
#